data_AF-A0A4Y2X039-F1
#
_entry.id   AF-A0A4Y2X039-F1
#
_cell.length_a   1.000
_cell.length_b   1.000
_cell.length_c   1.000
_cell.angle_alpha   90.00
_cell.angle_beta   90.00
_cell.angle_gamma   90.00
#
_symmetry.space_group_name_H-M   'P 1'
#
loop_
_entity.id
_entity.type
_entity.pdbx_description
1 polymer ?
#
loop_
_entity_poly.entity_id
_entity_poly.type
_entity_poly.pdbx_seq_one_letter_code
_entity_poly.pdbx_strand_id
1 'polypeptide(L)'
;MGLEEIGFKVMGMVTDNNSINRAAASNFANPPKLQVKYDHPADKSHPLFYVIDSVHILKCVRNNWLNNHKNVYYFYYPDFDTLNVSTASLSSVRKLYDLECSSLLKFGYGLTRKALWPTNLERQNVKLALKLFSTDVVHALNELGEKYNLECYEQTAKFINIISTWWDIVNVKTPDKGRFKRNPMCEPLTSSPSDKGLMFLKQLVSWVNKW
;
A
#
# COMPACT_ATOMS: atom_id res chain seq x y z
N MET A 1 25.26 24.01 -12.49
CA MET A 1 24.40 24.89 -11.71
C MET A 1 23.37 24.02 -11.00
N GLY A 2 23.34 24.03 -9.67
CA GLY A 2 22.44 23.23 -8.85
C GLY A 2 21.04 23.87 -8.71
N LEU A 3 20.01 23.07 -8.38
CA LEU A 3 18.63 23.57 -8.22
C LEU A 3 18.51 24.70 -7.18
N GLU A 4 19.27 24.62 -6.09
CA GLU A 4 19.32 25.66 -5.04
C GLU A 4 20.00 26.96 -5.51
N GLU A 5 20.99 26.86 -6.40
CA GLU A 5 21.70 28.04 -6.93
C GLU A 5 20.81 28.90 -7.84
N ILE A 6 19.77 28.30 -8.43
CA ILE A 6 18.74 28.99 -9.22
C ILE A 6 17.47 29.32 -8.40
N GLY A 7 17.50 29.13 -7.08
CA GLY A 7 16.45 29.56 -6.16
C GLY A 7 15.35 28.54 -5.84
N PHE A 8 15.43 27.29 -6.33
CA PHE A 8 14.49 26.24 -5.88
C PHE A 8 14.89 25.67 -4.52
N LYS A 9 13.90 25.24 -3.73
CA LYS A 9 14.12 24.54 -2.46
C LYS A 9 13.83 23.05 -2.57
N VAL A 10 14.86 22.23 -2.46
CA VAL A 10 14.74 20.77 -2.58
C VAL A 10 14.44 20.18 -1.20
N MET A 11 13.18 19.77 -0.99
CA MET A 11 12.74 19.24 0.30
C MET A 11 12.96 17.72 0.44
N GLY A 12 13.06 17.00 -0.68
CA GLY A 12 13.18 15.56 -0.62
C GLY A 12 13.44 14.91 -1.98
N MET A 13 13.74 13.63 -1.91
CA MET A 13 13.98 12.75 -3.03
C MET A 13 13.06 11.53 -2.96
N VAL A 14 12.47 11.19 -4.10
CA VAL A 14 11.61 10.00 -4.25
C VAL A 14 12.26 9.08 -5.26
N THR A 15 12.47 7.81 -4.88
CA THR A 15 13.02 6.79 -5.78
C THR A 15 12.18 5.52 -5.76
N ASP A 16 12.39 4.64 -6.74
CA ASP A 16 11.95 3.27 -6.61
C ASP A 16 12.73 2.54 -5.49
N ASN A 17 12.35 1.29 -5.21
CA ASN A 17 13.00 0.45 -4.21
C ASN A 17 14.14 -0.43 -4.79
N ASN A 18 14.85 0.04 -5.81
CA ASN A 18 16.02 -0.66 -6.34
C ASN A 18 17.22 -0.53 -5.36
N SER A 19 18.05 -1.57 -5.26
CA SER A 19 19.24 -1.56 -4.40
C SER A 19 20.24 -0.45 -4.74
N ILE A 20 20.40 -0.12 -6.03
CA ILE A 20 21.28 0.97 -6.48
C ILE A 20 20.77 2.32 -5.97
N ASN A 21 19.46 2.56 -6.06
CA ASN A 21 18.86 3.80 -5.60
C ASN A 21 18.92 3.94 -4.07
N ARG A 22 18.73 2.84 -3.33
CA ARG A 22 18.95 2.85 -1.88
C ARG A 22 20.42 3.10 -1.51
N ALA A 23 21.36 2.50 -2.24
CA ALA A 23 22.79 2.74 -2.01
C ALA A 23 23.15 4.21 -2.29
N ALA A 24 22.67 4.77 -3.39
CA ALA A 24 22.84 6.17 -3.72
C ALA A 24 22.25 7.09 -2.62
N ALA A 25 21.04 6.82 -2.16
CA ALA A 25 20.42 7.57 -1.06
C ALA A 25 21.25 7.48 0.24
N SER A 26 21.82 6.31 0.55
CA SER A 26 22.60 6.11 1.77
C SER A 26 23.89 6.94 1.82
N ASN A 27 24.44 7.34 0.66
CA ASN A 27 25.65 8.18 0.56
C ASN A 27 25.41 9.63 0.99
N PHE A 28 24.17 10.05 1.25
CA PHE A 28 23.88 11.33 1.89
C PHE A 28 24.20 11.33 3.40
N ALA A 29 24.59 10.18 3.96
CA ALA A 29 25.10 10.05 5.31
C ALA A 29 26.58 9.63 5.31
N ASN A 30 27.31 10.01 6.35
CA ASN A 30 28.69 9.60 6.57
C ASN A 30 28.85 8.99 7.99
N PRO A 31 29.12 7.68 8.15
CA PRO A 31 29.27 6.67 7.09
C PRO A 31 27.95 6.40 6.32
N PRO A 32 28.00 5.81 5.11
CA PRO A 32 26.81 5.52 4.32
C PRO A 32 25.78 4.70 5.08
N LYS A 33 24.57 5.25 5.23
CA LYS A 33 23.47 4.62 5.97
C LYS A 33 22.14 5.09 5.41
N LEU A 34 21.27 4.15 5.09
CA LEU A 34 19.92 4.48 4.64
C LEU A 34 19.10 5.08 5.78
N GLN A 35 18.59 6.29 5.56
CA GLN A 35 17.77 7.06 6.50
C GLN A 35 16.59 7.68 5.75
N VAL A 36 15.54 8.03 6.49
CA VAL A 36 14.37 8.77 5.95
C VAL A 36 14.60 10.28 5.93
N LYS A 37 15.62 10.76 6.64
CA LYS A 37 16.00 12.15 6.78
C LYS A 37 17.53 12.25 6.71
N TYR A 38 18.03 13.16 5.90
CA TYR A 38 19.44 13.51 5.78
C TYR A 38 19.63 15.01 5.98
N ASP A 39 20.88 15.40 6.25
CA ASP A 39 21.28 16.81 6.15
C ASP A 39 21.26 17.22 4.68
N HIS A 40 20.67 18.37 4.38
CA HIS A 40 20.61 18.82 3.00
C HIS A 40 22.00 19.30 2.53
N PRO A 41 22.48 18.86 1.34
CA PRO A 41 23.87 19.07 0.93
C PRO A 41 24.21 20.53 0.64
N ALA A 42 23.21 21.35 0.27
CA ALA A 42 23.41 22.77 0.00
C ALA A 42 23.16 23.68 1.21
N ASP A 43 22.36 23.23 2.19
CA ASP A 43 21.95 24.06 3.34
C ASP A 43 21.51 23.17 4.51
N LYS A 44 22.39 23.04 5.50
CA LYS A 44 22.15 22.18 6.67
C LYS A 44 21.02 22.67 7.60
N SER A 45 20.47 23.87 7.38
CA SER A 45 19.38 24.39 8.21
C SER A 45 18.04 23.69 7.96
N HIS A 46 17.88 23.02 6.82
CA HIS A 46 16.69 22.25 6.51
C HIS A 46 17.01 20.79 6.15
N PRO A 47 16.09 19.85 6.41
CA PRO A 47 16.30 18.45 6.08
C PRO A 47 16.08 18.14 4.61
N LEU A 48 16.72 17.06 4.15
CA LEU A 48 16.38 16.36 2.92
C LEU A 48 15.65 15.05 3.26
N PHE A 49 14.39 14.92 2.88
CA PHE A 49 13.61 13.70 3.13
C PHE A 49 13.79 12.68 2.02
N TYR A 50 13.88 11.39 2.38
CA TYR A 50 13.91 10.29 1.42
C TYR A 50 12.65 9.45 1.54
N VAL A 51 11.99 9.24 0.40
CA VAL A 51 10.75 8.49 0.30
C VAL A 51 10.88 7.44 -0.80
N ILE A 52 10.44 6.22 -0.53
CA ILE A 52 10.28 5.19 -1.55
C ILE A 52 8.92 5.39 -2.22
N ASP A 53 8.89 5.33 -3.55
CA ASP A 53 7.66 5.45 -4.34
C ASP A 53 6.59 4.46 -3.85
N SER A 54 5.46 5.01 -3.39
CA SER A 54 4.29 4.28 -2.91
C SER A 54 3.74 3.29 -3.95
N VAL A 55 3.81 3.62 -5.25
CA VAL A 55 3.39 2.72 -6.34
C VAL A 55 4.21 1.44 -6.32
N HIS A 56 5.51 1.55 -6.06
CA HIS A 56 6.40 0.40 -5.97
C HIS A 56 6.15 -0.42 -4.71
N ILE A 57 5.91 0.24 -3.57
CA ILE A 57 5.53 -0.45 -2.32
C ILE A 57 4.27 -1.29 -2.52
N LEU A 58 3.20 -0.71 -3.10
CA LEU A 58 1.95 -1.43 -3.35
C LEU A 58 2.16 -2.66 -4.26
N LYS A 59 2.94 -2.50 -5.33
CA LYS A 59 3.31 -3.62 -6.21
C LYS A 59 4.09 -4.70 -5.47
N CYS A 60 5.02 -4.33 -4.58
CA CYS A 60 5.79 -5.27 -3.77
C CYS A 60 4.89 -6.06 -2.82
N VAL A 61 3.97 -5.41 -2.10
CA VAL A 61 3.01 -6.09 -1.22
C VAL A 61 2.19 -7.12 -2.00
N ARG A 62 1.62 -6.72 -3.14
CA ARG A 62 0.90 -7.65 -4.03
C ARG A 62 1.79 -8.82 -4.47
N ASN A 63 2.98 -8.53 -4.99
CA ASN A 63 3.85 -9.54 -5.59
C ASN A 63 4.36 -10.54 -4.54
N ASN A 64 4.64 -10.08 -3.32
CA ASN A 64 5.01 -10.96 -2.21
C ASN A 64 3.86 -11.92 -1.88
N TRP A 65 2.63 -11.43 -1.84
CA TRP A 65 1.46 -12.28 -1.60
C TRP A 65 1.24 -13.29 -2.74
N LEU A 66 1.31 -12.84 -4.00
CA LEU A 66 1.18 -13.71 -5.19
C LEU A 66 2.23 -14.83 -5.24
N ASN A 67 3.44 -14.55 -4.75
CA ASN A 67 4.56 -15.49 -4.77
C ASN A 67 4.59 -16.46 -3.60
N ASN A 68 3.70 -16.34 -2.61
CA ASN A 68 3.74 -17.17 -1.41
C ASN A 68 3.15 -18.59 -1.61
N HIS A 69 3.45 -19.21 -2.74
CA HIS A 69 2.98 -20.55 -3.12
C HIS A 69 3.28 -21.60 -2.04
N LYS A 70 4.45 -21.49 -1.39
CA LYS A 70 4.91 -22.42 -0.35
C LYS A 70 4.02 -22.43 0.90
N ASN A 71 3.33 -21.32 1.16
CA ASN A 71 2.40 -21.17 2.29
C ASN A 71 0.95 -21.17 1.80
N VAL A 72 0.63 -21.90 0.71
CA VAL A 72 -0.73 -21.99 0.17
C VAL A 72 -1.33 -20.61 -0.15
N TYR A 73 -0.47 -19.65 -0.52
CA TYR A 73 -0.81 -18.24 -0.74
C TYR A 73 -1.38 -17.49 0.47
N TYR A 74 -1.01 -17.94 1.66
CA TYR A 74 -1.22 -17.18 2.88
C TYR A 74 -0.26 -16.01 2.99
N PHE A 75 -0.67 -15.00 3.73
CA PHE A 75 0.16 -13.87 4.09
C PHE A 75 -0.10 -13.57 5.56
N TYR A 76 0.90 -13.82 6.39
CA TYR A 76 0.80 -13.68 7.83
C TYR A 76 1.11 -12.24 8.23
N TYR A 77 0.24 -11.67 9.05
CA TYR A 77 0.35 -10.28 9.50
C TYR A 77 -0.26 -10.16 10.90
N PRO A 78 0.25 -9.30 11.79
CA PRO A 78 -0.41 -9.03 13.06
C PRO A 78 -1.74 -8.31 12.78
N ASP A 79 -2.82 -8.68 13.45
CA ASP A 79 -4.09 -7.94 13.38
C ASP A 79 -3.85 -6.48 13.82
N PHE A 80 -4.51 -5.54 13.13
CA PHE A 80 -4.22 -4.11 13.27
C PHE A 80 -4.59 -3.54 14.65
N ASP A 81 -5.54 -4.19 15.32
CA ASP A 81 -6.07 -3.78 16.63
C ASP A 81 -5.47 -4.63 17.76
N THR A 82 -5.47 -5.95 17.60
CA THR A 82 -5.09 -6.89 18.66
C THR A 82 -3.62 -7.32 18.63
N LEU A 83 -2.93 -7.12 17.50
CA LEU A 83 -1.55 -7.58 17.23
C LEU A 83 -1.36 -9.10 17.25
N ASN A 84 -2.44 -9.88 17.40
CA ASN A 84 -2.42 -11.32 17.27
C ASN A 84 -2.16 -11.70 15.80
N VAL A 85 -1.41 -12.78 15.58
CA VAL A 85 -1.12 -13.25 14.22
C VAL A 85 -2.43 -13.59 13.50
N SER A 86 -2.62 -12.96 12.34
CA SER A 86 -3.73 -13.16 11.42
C SER A 86 -3.22 -13.61 10.05
N THR A 87 -4.12 -14.14 9.25
CA THR A 87 -3.80 -14.75 7.95
C THR A 87 -4.69 -14.19 6.86
N ALA A 88 -4.10 -13.63 5.81
CA ALA A 88 -4.80 -13.29 4.59
C ALA A 88 -4.60 -14.38 3.53
N SER A 89 -5.69 -14.94 2.99
CA SER A 89 -5.67 -16.01 1.99
C SER A 89 -5.96 -15.47 0.59
N LEU A 90 -4.96 -15.46 -0.29
CA LEU A 90 -5.20 -15.15 -1.71
C LEU A 90 -6.05 -16.25 -2.37
N SER A 91 -5.98 -17.47 -1.85
CA SER A 91 -6.82 -18.59 -2.30
C SER A 91 -8.30 -18.28 -2.11
N SER A 92 -8.69 -17.63 -1.00
CA SER A 92 -10.07 -17.14 -0.79
C SER A 92 -10.47 -16.07 -1.78
N VAL A 93 -9.57 -15.12 -2.10
CA VAL A 93 -9.86 -14.09 -3.12
C VAL A 93 -10.02 -14.70 -4.52
N ARG A 94 -9.26 -15.76 -4.84
CA ARG A 94 -9.42 -16.50 -6.10
C ARG A 94 -10.73 -17.26 -6.17
N LYS A 95 -11.10 -17.98 -5.10
CA LYS A 95 -12.40 -18.65 -4.99
C LYS A 95 -13.55 -17.64 -5.12
N LEU A 96 -13.44 -16.48 -4.47
CA LEU A 96 -14.38 -15.37 -4.61
C LEU A 96 -14.54 -14.94 -6.07
N TYR A 97 -13.42 -14.74 -6.79
CA TYR A 97 -13.48 -14.41 -8.21
C TYR A 97 -14.18 -15.49 -9.02
N ASP A 98 -13.87 -16.78 -8.78
CA ASP A 98 -14.48 -17.89 -9.52
C ASP A 98 -15.99 -18.00 -9.28
N LEU A 99 -16.46 -17.73 -8.05
CA LEU A 99 -17.88 -17.70 -7.68
C LEU A 99 -18.67 -16.63 -8.45
N GLU A 100 -18.06 -15.48 -8.70
CA GLU A 100 -18.73 -14.34 -9.35
C GLU A 100 -18.40 -14.21 -10.84
N CYS A 101 -17.42 -14.95 -11.38
CA CYS A 101 -16.88 -14.67 -12.71
C CYS A 101 -17.92 -14.77 -13.84
N SER A 102 -18.88 -15.70 -13.71
CA SER A 102 -19.99 -15.91 -14.63
C SER A 102 -21.27 -15.12 -14.28
N SER A 103 -21.32 -14.48 -13.12
CA SER A 103 -22.48 -13.72 -12.65
C SER A 103 -22.61 -12.37 -13.36
N LEU A 104 -23.84 -11.95 -13.65
CA LEU A 104 -24.10 -10.62 -14.22
C LEU A 104 -23.88 -9.51 -13.18
N LEU A 105 -24.33 -9.76 -11.95
CA LEU A 105 -24.16 -8.88 -10.80
C LEU A 105 -23.05 -9.44 -9.91
N LYS A 106 -22.12 -8.59 -9.51
CA LYS A 106 -20.93 -8.96 -8.73
C LYS A 106 -20.69 -7.93 -7.65
N PHE A 107 -20.36 -8.38 -6.45
CA PHE A 107 -19.83 -7.52 -5.39
C PHE A 107 -18.41 -7.10 -5.75
N GLY A 108 -17.55 -8.05 -6.15
CA GLY A 108 -16.16 -7.80 -6.54
C GLY A 108 -15.98 -7.39 -8.00
N TYR A 109 -16.87 -6.55 -8.56
CA TYR A 109 -16.93 -6.26 -10.01
C TYR A 109 -15.63 -5.74 -10.63
N GLY A 110 -14.78 -5.06 -9.83
CA GLY A 110 -13.47 -4.57 -10.27
C GLY A 110 -12.39 -5.66 -10.37
N LEU A 111 -12.57 -6.78 -9.66
CA LEU A 111 -11.61 -7.87 -9.58
C LEU A 111 -11.53 -8.62 -10.91
N THR A 112 -10.31 -8.95 -11.35
CA THR A 112 -10.10 -9.60 -12.65
C THR A 112 -9.10 -10.73 -12.54
N ARG A 113 -9.22 -11.71 -13.45
CA ARG A 113 -8.23 -12.79 -13.59
C ARG A 113 -6.79 -12.29 -13.65
N LYS A 114 -6.53 -11.21 -14.40
CA LYS A 114 -5.20 -10.61 -14.52
C LYS A 114 -4.64 -10.05 -13.21
N ALA A 115 -5.50 -9.62 -12.28
CA ALA A 115 -5.06 -9.15 -10.97
C ALA A 115 -4.60 -10.31 -10.06
N LEU A 116 -5.20 -11.48 -10.22
CA LEU A 116 -4.98 -12.67 -9.38
C LEU A 116 -3.95 -13.66 -9.94
N TRP A 117 -3.78 -13.66 -11.27
CA TRP A 117 -2.80 -14.47 -12.00
C TRP A 117 -2.07 -13.62 -13.04
N PRO A 118 -1.30 -12.60 -12.62
CA PRO A 118 -0.57 -11.73 -13.55
C PRO A 118 0.65 -12.43 -14.15
N THR A 119 0.92 -12.16 -15.43
CA THR A 119 2.22 -12.41 -16.05
C THR A 119 3.31 -11.48 -15.48
N ASN A 120 4.58 -11.74 -15.78
CA ASN A 120 5.70 -10.91 -15.33
C ASN A 120 5.57 -9.43 -15.77
N LEU A 121 5.07 -9.20 -16.98
CA LEU A 121 4.82 -7.84 -17.47
C LEU A 121 3.65 -7.19 -16.72
N GLU A 122 2.56 -7.94 -16.52
CA GLU A 122 1.37 -7.45 -15.79
C GLU A 122 1.67 -7.15 -14.31
N ARG A 123 2.67 -7.81 -13.70
CA ARG A 123 3.17 -7.45 -12.36
C ARG A 123 3.75 -6.04 -12.28
N GLN A 124 4.10 -5.40 -13.39
CA GLN A 124 4.50 -3.99 -13.35
C GLN A 124 3.32 -3.01 -13.38
N ASN A 125 2.12 -3.49 -13.71
CA ASN A 125 0.92 -2.67 -13.79
C ASN A 125 0.29 -2.45 -12.40
N VAL A 126 0.38 -1.23 -11.89
CA VAL A 126 -0.24 -0.84 -10.61
C VAL A 126 -1.76 -0.93 -10.65
N LYS A 127 -2.40 -0.71 -11.81
CA LYS A 127 -3.86 -0.80 -11.94
C LYS A 127 -4.38 -2.20 -11.57
N LEU A 128 -3.59 -3.24 -11.82
CA LEU A 128 -3.94 -4.60 -11.41
C LEU A 128 -3.79 -4.81 -9.89
N ALA A 129 -2.84 -4.16 -9.24
CA ALA A 129 -2.75 -4.17 -7.77
C ALA A 129 -3.95 -3.48 -7.12
N LEU A 130 -4.40 -2.35 -7.70
CA LEU A 130 -5.57 -1.62 -7.22
C LEU A 130 -6.88 -2.40 -7.40
N LYS A 131 -6.95 -3.34 -8.33
CA LYS A 131 -8.09 -4.25 -8.45
C LYS A 131 -8.16 -5.28 -7.32
N LEU A 132 -7.00 -5.69 -6.79
CA LEU A 132 -6.92 -6.59 -5.63
C LEU A 132 -7.14 -5.82 -4.32
N PHE A 133 -6.43 -4.70 -4.16
CA PHE A 133 -6.53 -3.82 -2.99
C PHE A 133 -7.62 -2.77 -3.20
N SER A 134 -8.88 -3.20 -3.12
CA SER A 134 -10.05 -2.34 -3.29
C SER A 134 -11.14 -2.61 -2.27
N THR A 135 -11.92 -1.58 -1.99
CA THR A 135 -13.11 -1.65 -1.12
C THR A 135 -14.15 -2.66 -1.66
N ASP A 136 -14.27 -2.81 -2.98
CA ASP A 136 -15.18 -3.77 -3.59
C ASP A 136 -14.83 -5.22 -3.21
N VAL A 137 -13.53 -5.56 -3.17
CA VAL A 137 -13.08 -6.90 -2.75
C VAL A 137 -13.31 -7.11 -1.26
N VAL A 138 -13.13 -6.07 -0.43
CA VAL A 138 -13.46 -6.13 1.01
C VAL A 138 -14.94 -6.43 1.21
N HIS A 139 -15.83 -5.70 0.54
CA HIS A 139 -17.27 -5.95 0.61
C HIS A 139 -17.62 -7.35 0.11
N ALA A 140 -17.09 -7.77 -1.03
CA ALA A 140 -17.36 -9.08 -1.59
C ALA A 140 -16.93 -10.23 -0.65
N LEU A 141 -15.78 -10.11 0.02
CA LEU A 141 -15.35 -11.07 1.03
C LEU A 141 -16.30 -11.11 2.23
N ASN A 142 -16.76 -9.96 2.71
CA ASN A 142 -17.66 -9.90 3.87
C ASN A 142 -19.07 -10.43 3.54
N GLU A 143 -19.58 -10.19 2.33
CA GLU A 143 -20.92 -10.62 1.89
C GLU A 143 -20.95 -12.11 1.51
N LEU A 144 -19.90 -12.61 0.85
CA LEU A 144 -19.87 -13.96 0.29
C LEU A 144 -19.04 -14.95 1.11
N GLY A 145 -18.20 -14.45 2.03
CA GLY A 145 -17.25 -15.27 2.78
C GLY A 145 -17.90 -16.36 3.60
N GLU A 146 -18.83 -16.00 4.48
CA GLU A 146 -19.58 -16.97 5.29
C GLU A 146 -20.46 -17.87 4.41
N LYS A 147 -21.22 -17.27 3.48
CA LYS A 147 -22.17 -17.97 2.59
C LYS A 147 -21.53 -19.11 1.80
N TYR A 148 -20.29 -18.94 1.35
CA TYR A 148 -19.56 -19.92 0.57
C TYR A 148 -18.41 -20.58 1.34
N ASN A 149 -18.37 -20.41 2.67
CA ASN A 149 -17.36 -20.99 3.55
C ASN A 149 -15.92 -20.72 3.08
N LEU A 150 -15.63 -19.46 2.71
CA LEU A 150 -14.30 -19.03 2.31
C LEU A 150 -13.41 -18.96 3.55
N GLU A 151 -12.26 -19.63 3.53
CA GLU A 151 -11.31 -19.61 4.64
C GLU A 151 -10.78 -18.19 4.93
N CYS A 152 -10.59 -17.86 6.20
CA CYS A 152 -9.96 -16.61 6.64
C CYS A 152 -10.53 -15.34 5.95
N TYR A 153 -11.79 -15.33 5.55
CA TYR A 153 -12.33 -14.27 4.70
C TYR A 153 -12.32 -12.91 5.41
N GLU A 154 -12.66 -12.89 6.70
CA GLU A 154 -12.65 -11.68 7.53
C GLU A 154 -11.23 -11.10 7.67
N GLN A 155 -10.25 -11.95 7.98
CA GLN A 155 -8.85 -11.54 8.11
C GLN A 155 -8.30 -11.09 6.76
N THR A 156 -8.67 -11.78 5.67
CA THR A 156 -8.31 -11.36 4.32
C THR A 156 -8.90 -9.99 3.97
N ALA A 157 -10.16 -9.76 4.31
CA ALA A 157 -10.83 -8.47 4.10
C ALA A 157 -10.17 -7.36 4.93
N LYS A 158 -9.85 -7.61 6.20
CA LYS A 158 -9.10 -6.69 7.07
C LYS A 158 -7.74 -6.33 6.47
N PHE A 159 -6.96 -7.32 6.03
CA PHE A 159 -5.65 -7.09 5.42
C PHE A 159 -5.75 -6.22 4.17
N ILE A 160 -6.67 -6.55 3.26
CA ILE A 160 -6.91 -5.76 2.05
C ILE A 160 -7.31 -4.32 2.42
N ASN A 161 -8.17 -4.16 3.43
CA ASN A 161 -8.62 -2.85 3.90
C ASN A 161 -7.49 -2.00 4.49
N ILE A 162 -6.55 -2.59 5.24
CA ILE A 162 -5.37 -1.88 5.76
C ILE A 162 -4.54 -1.31 4.59
N ILE A 163 -4.24 -2.15 3.59
CA ILE A 163 -3.43 -1.75 2.44
C ILE A 163 -4.15 -0.73 1.55
N SER A 164 -5.45 -0.89 1.31
CA SER A 164 -6.23 0.07 0.51
C SER A 164 -6.37 1.41 1.23
N THR A 165 -6.58 1.41 2.55
CA THR A 165 -6.64 2.63 3.36
C THR A 165 -5.31 3.38 3.34
N TRP A 166 -4.19 2.68 3.52
CA TRP A 166 -2.86 3.28 3.36
C TRP A 166 -2.70 3.93 1.99
N TRP A 167 -3.10 3.23 0.92
CA TRP A 167 -3.01 3.74 -0.45
C TRP A 167 -3.85 5.00 -0.68
N ASP A 168 -5.07 5.03 -0.13
CA ASP A 168 -5.97 6.17 -0.26
C ASP A 168 -5.37 7.46 0.28
N ILE A 169 -4.64 7.36 1.40
CA ILE A 169 -3.95 8.47 2.08
C ILE A 169 -2.72 8.93 1.28
N VAL A 170 -1.85 8.00 0.86
CA VAL A 170 -0.55 8.38 0.25
C VAL A 170 -0.65 8.77 -1.23
N ASN A 171 -1.80 8.55 -1.87
CA ASN A 171 -2.02 8.84 -3.29
C ASN A 171 -3.11 9.92 -3.50
N VAL A 172 -3.18 10.93 -2.64
CA VAL A 172 -4.02 12.11 -2.84
C VAL A 172 -3.35 13.06 -3.83
N LYS A 173 -3.99 13.27 -4.99
CA LYS A 173 -3.42 14.08 -6.09
C LYS A 173 -4.01 15.47 -6.22
N THR A 174 -5.20 15.67 -5.65
CA THR A 174 -5.92 16.95 -5.69
C THR A 174 -6.60 17.19 -4.35
N PRO A 175 -6.77 18.46 -3.94
CA PRO A 175 -7.40 18.79 -2.66
C PRO A 175 -8.80 18.20 -2.48
N ASP A 176 -9.56 18.08 -3.57
CA ASP A 176 -10.96 17.66 -3.54
C ASP A 176 -11.17 16.15 -3.74
N LYS A 177 -10.10 15.35 -3.86
CA LYS A 177 -10.21 13.90 -4.10
C LYS A 177 -11.08 13.23 -3.05
N GLY A 178 -10.90 13.53 -1.77
CA GLY A 178 -11.69 12.99 -0.67
C GLY A 178 -13.17 13.33 -0.78
N ARG A 179 -13.50 14.57 -1.16
CA ARG A 179 -14.89 15.02 -1.38
C ARG A 179 -15.53 14.29 -2.56
N PHE A 180 -14.86 14.22 -3.70
CA PHE A 180 -15.37 13.52 -4.89
C PHE A 180 -15.56 12.03 -4.66
N LYS A 181 -14.66 11.40 -3.90
CA LYS A 181 -14.74 9.98 -3.55
C LYS A 181 -15.63 9.69 -2.35
N ARG A 182 -16.09 10.72 -1.63
CA ARG A 182 -16.76 10.60 -0.33
C ARG A 182 -15.99 9.72 0.65
N ASN A 183 -14.66 9.84 0.63
CA ASN A 183 -13.74 9.05 1.44
C ASN A 183 -12.82 10.00 2.23
N PRO A 184 -13.00 10.13 3.56
CA PRO A 184 -12.16 10.97 4.40
C PRO A 184 -10.67 10.60 4.37
N MET A 185 -10.34 9.35 4.10
CA MET A 185 -8.94 8.91 4.01
C MET A 185 -8.25 9.40 2.73
N CYS A 186 -9.01 9.93 1.76
CA CYS A 186 -8.51 10.57 0.54
C CYS A 186 -8.44 12.10 0.65
N GLU A 187 -8.63 12.68 1.84
CA GLU A 187 -8.43 14.13 2.06
C GLU A 187 -6.94 14.45 2.19
N PRO A 188 -6.50 15.67 1.81
CA PRO A 188 -5.12 16.11 2.03
C PRO A 188 -4.75 16.05 3.51
N LEU A 189 -3.55 15.53 3.79
CA LEU A 189 -3.02 15.50 5.15
C LEU A 189 -2.84 16.93 5.68
N THR A 190 -3.26 17.12 6.92
CA THR A 190 -3.09 18.35 7.67
C THR A 190 -2.14 18.13 8.85
N SER A 191 -1.66 19.22 9.45
CA SER A 191 -0.88 19.17 10.69
C SER A 191 -1.75 18.94 11.94
N SER A 192 -3.06 18.77 11.78
CA SER A 192 -3.97 18.56 12.91
C SER A 192 -3.65 17.25 13.63
N PRO A 193 -3.59 17.24 14.98
CA PRO A 193 -3.47 16.01 15.76
C PRO A 193 -4.64 15.04 15.55
N SER A 194 -5.82 15.55 15.14
CA SER A 194 -7.03 14.77 14.88
C SER A 194 -7.19 14.37 13.41
N ASP A 195 -6.18 14.61 12.57
CA ASP A 195 -6.19 14.21 11.17
C ASP A 195 -6.21 12.68 11.07
N LYS A 196 -7.30 12.13 10.50
CA LYS A 196 -7.53 10.68 10.44
C LYS A 196 -6.47 9.97 9.62
N GLY A 197 -6.02 10.57 8.52
CA GLY A 197 -4.97 10.01 7.68
C GLY A 197 -3.64 9.94 8.43
N LEU A 198 -3.26 11.03 9.12
CA LEU A 198 -2.05 11.08 9.92
C LEU A 198 -2.08 10.10 11.10
N MET A 199 -3.22 9.97 11.79
CA MET A 199 -3.42 8.99 12.86
C MET A 199 -3.25 7.57 12.36
N PHE A 200 -3.88 7.23 11.23
CA PHE A 200 -3.76 5.91 10.61
C PHE A 200 -2.30 5.62 10.22
N LEU A 201 -1.59 6.57 9.59
CA LEU A 201 -0.18 6.38 9.22
C LEU A 201 0.72 6.17 10.45
N LYS A 202 0.47 6.87 11.56
CA LYS A 202 1.21 6.65 12.82
C LYS A 202 0.96 5.25 13.39
N GLN A 203 -0.30 4.80 13.39
CA GLN A 203 -0.65 3.43 13.79
C GLN A 203 0.00 2.40 12.86
N LEU A 204 -0.03 2.62 11.55
CA LEU A 204 0.58 1.76 10.56
C LEU A 204 2.09 1.61 10.78
N VAL A 205 2.81 2.70 11.09
CA VAL A 205 4.24 2.63 11.44
C VAL A 205 4.46 1.79 12.71
N SER A 206 3.65 2.01 13.75
CA SER A 206 3.73 1.20 14.98
C SER A 206 3.46 -0.29 14.71
N TRP A 207 2.50 -0.55 13.83
CA TRP A 207 2.09 -1.89 13.42
C TRP A 207 3.17 -2.60 12.60
N VAL A 208 3.75 -1.95 11.58
CA VAL A 208 4.86 -2.50 10.78
C VAL A 208 6.10 -2.77 11.65
N ASN A 209 6.40 -1.93 12.64
CA ASN A 209 7.54 -2.16 13.54
C ASN A 209 7.40 -3.42 14.42
N LYS A 210 6.18 -3.95 14.57
CA LYS A 210 5.89 -5.16 15.35
C LYS A 210 5.76 -6.41 14.48
N TRP A 211 5.60 -6.24 13.17
CA TRP A 211 5.42 -7.31 12.19
C TRP A 211 6.77 -7.83 11.69
#